data_AF-A0A4U2ZV61-F1
#
_entry.id   AF-A0A4U2ZV61-F1
#
_cell.length_a   1.000
_cell.length_b   1.000
_cell.length_c   1.000
_cell.angle_alpha   90.00
_cell.angle_beta   90.00
_cell.angle_gamma   90.00
#
_symmetry.space_group_name_H-M   'P 1'
#
loop_
_entity.id
_entity.type
_entity.pdbx_description
1 polymer ?
#
loop_
_entity_poly.entity_id
_entity_poly.type
_entity_poly.pdbx_seq_one_letter_code
_entity_poly.pdbx_strand_id
1 'polypeptide(L)'
;MGYIVDISKWNGNINWDIAASQLDLVIARVQDGSNTVDFMYQGYVKEMKKRSIPFGNYAFCRFISISDAKKEAQDFWNRGDKNAKFWVADVEVQTMVDMQGGTQAFIDELRRLGAKKIGLYVGHHTYVSFGARNIDADFIWIPRYGGNKPAYPCDIWQYTDSGNVPGIGKCDLNQ
;
A
#
# COMPACT_ATOMS: atom_id res chain seq x y z
N MET A 1 4.53 12.26 -18.33
CA MET A 1 4.66 11.40 -17.13
C MET A 1 3.58 11.85 -16.17
N GLY A 2 2.72 10.93 -15.78
CA GLY A 2 1.75 11.14 -14.72
C GLY A 2 2.37 10.90 -13.36
N TYR A 3 1.51 10.80 -12.35
CA TYR A 3 1.85 10.59 -10.95
C TYR A 3 1.62 9.13 -10.56
N ILE A 4 2.45 8.64 -9.63
CA ILE A 4 2.15 7.47 -8.83
C ILE A 4 1.53 7.96 -7.52
N VAL A 5 0.26 7.64 -7.29
CA VAL A 5 -0.49 8.07 -6.10
C VAL A 5 -0.89 6.85 -5.28
N ASP A 6 -0.87 6.97 -3.98
CA ASP A 6 -1.58 6.06 -3.10
C ASP A 6 -2.83 6.75 -2.53
N ILE A 7 -3.93 6.00 -2.47
CA ILE A 7 -5.25 6.53 -2.12
C ILE A 7 -6.01 5.61 -1.18
N SER A 8 -6.91 6.21 -0.41
CA SER A 8 -7.86 5.53 0.46
C SER A 8 -9.18 6.28 0.47
N LYS A 9 -10.16 5.85 1.29
CA LYS A 9 -11.40 6.63 1.51
C LYS A 9 -11.17 8.11 1.85
N TRP A 10 -9.99 8.46 2.39
CA TRP A 10 -9.67 9.83 2.79
C TRP A 10 -9.52 10.80 1.60
N ASN A 11 -9.28 10.28 0.39
CA ASN A 11 -9.27 11.10 -0.83
C ASN A 11 -10.69 11.40 -1.34
N GLY A 12 -11.73 10.77 -0.76
CA GLY A 12 -13.12 11.08 -1.06
C GLY A 12 -13.53 10.77 -2.50
N ASN A 13 -14.44 11.58 -3.05
CA ASN A 13 -14.93 11.41 -4.41
C ASN A 13 -13.94 12.01 -5.41
N ILE A 14 -13.21 11.16 -6.13
CA ILE A 14 -12.27 11.55 -7.19
C ILE A 14 -13.05 11.85 -8.48
N ASN A 15 -12.72 12.96 -9.14
CA ASN A 15 -13.16 13.21 -10.51
C ASN A 15 -12.24 12.45 -11.47
N TRP A 16 -12.63 11.21 -11.76
CA TRP A 16 -11.85 10.27 -12.58
C TRP A 16 -11.70 10.68 -14.04
N ASP A 17 -12.60 11.50 -14.58
CA ASP A 17 -12.49 11.99 -15.96
C ASP A 17 -11.35 13.00 -16.11
N ILE A 18 -11.01 13.71 -15.03
CA ILE A 18 -9.83 14.58 -14.98
C ILE A 18 -8.61 13.77 -14.56
N ALA A 19 -8.72 13.02 -13.45
CA ALA A 19 -7.58 12.35 -12.81
C ALA A 19 -6.92 11.29 -13.71
N ALA A 20 -7.67 10.57 -14.54
CA ALA A 20 -7.12 9.47 -15.34
C ALA A 20 -5.91 9.86 -16.21
N SER A 21 -5.94 11.07 -16.79
CA SER A 21 -4.85 11.58 -17.63
C SER A 21 -3.58 11.96 -16.84
N GLN A 22 -3.70 12.05 -15.51
CA GLN A 22 -2.64 12.46 -14.61
C GLN A 22 -1.94 11.27 -13.94
N LEU A 23 -2.43 10.04 -14.12
CA LEU A 23 -2.05 8.89 -13.29
C LEU A 23 -1.26 7.85 -14.09
N ASP A 24 -0.02 7.63 -13.68
CA ASP A 24 0.80 6.52 -14.19
C ASP A 24 0.49 5.22 -13.40
N LEU A 25 0.13 5.32 -12.12
CA LEU A 25 -0.20 4.20 -11.24
C LEU A 25 -0.98 4.67 -10.01
N VAL A 26 -1.90 3.83 -9.51
CA VAL A 26 -2.59 4.03 -8.23
C VAL A 26 -2.31 2.87 -7.27
N ILE A 27 -2.06 3.13 -5.99
CA ILE A 27 -1.96 2.10 -4.94
C ILE A 27 -3.12 2.33 -3.96
N ALA A 28 -4.18 1.50 -4.03
CA ALA A 28 -5.42 1.76 -3.31
C ALA A 28 -5.55 0.91 -2.04
N ARG A 29 -5.98 1.54 -0.94
CA ARG A 29 -6.18 0.84 0.34
C ARG A 29 -7.36 -0.10 0.26
N VAL A 30 -7.17 -1.35 0.67
CA VAL A 30 -8.24 -2.34 0.78
C VAL A 30 -8.81 -2.38 2.20
N GLN A 31 -7.92 -2.32 3.20
CA GLN A 31 -8.28 -2.48 4.59
C GLN A 31 -7.31 -1.77 5.52
N ASP A 32 -7.75 -1.60 6.76
CA ASP A 32 -6.96 -1.16 7.91
C ASP A 32 -7.15 -2.18 9.04
N GLY A 33 -6.24 -3.15 9.12
CA GLY A 33 -6.44 -4.38 9.87
C GLY A 33 -7.56 -5.26 9.30
N SER A 34 -7.76 -6.43 9.90
CA SER A 34 -8.88 -7.32 9.56
C SER A 34 -10.26 -6.68 9.80
N ASN A 35 -10.37 -5.73 10.72
CA ASN A 35 -11.67 -5.22 11.19
C ASN A 35 -12.21 -4.01 10.43
N THR A 36 -11.40 -3.37 9.59
CA THR A 36 -11.83 -2.17 8.84
C THR A 36 -11.64 -2.37 7.36
N VAL A 37 -12.74 -2.45 6.60
CA VAL A 37 -12.70 -2.42 5.13
C VAL A 37 -12.71 -0.97 4.67
N ASP A 38 -11.86 -0.63 3.69
CA ASP A 38 -11.95 0.67 3.03
C ASP A 38 -13.17 0.68 2.09
N PHE A 39 -14.23 1.37 2.52
CA PHE A 39 -15.52 1.34 1.83
C PHE A 39 -15.51 2.01 0.44
N MET A 40 -14.49 2.82 0.12
CA MET A 40 -14.36 3.46 -1.20
C MET A 40 -13.62 2.60 -2.21
N TYR A 41 -12.83 1.63 -1.74
CA TYR A 41 -11.94 0.80 -2.56
C TYR A 41 -12.61 0.21 -3.81
N GLN A 42 -13.77 -0.45 -3.64
CA GLN A 42 -14.48 -1.09 -4.76
C GLN A 42 -14.96 -0.07 -5.80
N GLY A 43 -15.37 1.12 -5.36
CA GLY A 43 -15.72 2.23 -6.24
C GLY A 43 -14.51 2.72 -7.03
N TYR A 44 -13.37 2.88 -6.38
CA TYR A 44 -12.11 3.27 -7.05
C TYR A 44 -11.66 2.24 -8.07
N VAL A 45 -11.65 0.95 -7.71
CA VAL A 45 -11.28 -0.15 -8.63
C VAL A 45 -12.16 -0.14 -9.89
N LYS A 46 -13.47 0.05 -9.73
CA LYS A 46 -14.40 0.13 -10.87
C LYS A 46 -14.03 1.27 -11.82
N GLU A 47 -13.76 2.45 -11.29
CA GLU A 47 -13.43 3.63 -12.10
C GLU A 47 -12.04 3.54 -12.74
N MET A 48 -11.05 2.96 -12.04
CA MET A 48 -9.72 2.68 -12.57
C MET A 48 -9.76 1.67 -13.71
N LYS A 49 -10.51 0.57 -13.55
CA LYS A 49 -10.70 -0.42 -14.63
C LYS A 49 -11.37 0.18 -15.85
N LYS A 50 -12.43 0.99 -15.66
CA LYS A 50 -13.14 1.68 -16.75
C LYS A 50 -12.22 2.54 -17.61
N ARG A 51 -11.18 3.12 -17.01
CA ARG A 51 -10.23 4.04 -17.66
C ARG A 51 -8.85 3.44 -17.91
N SER A 52 -8.69 2.12 -17.73
CA SER A 52 -7.43 1.40 -17.89
C SER A 52 -6.26 1.96 -17.06
N ILE A 53 -6.56 2.55 -15.90
CA ILE A 53 -5.54 3.02 -14.95
C ILE A 53 -4.95 1.79 -14.24
N PRO A 54 -3.64 1.53 -14.35
CA PRO A 54 -3.02 0.42 -13.63
C PRO A 54 -3.04 0.72 -12.12
N PHE A 55 -3.26 -0.32 -11.32
CA PHE A 55 -3.32 -0.17 -9.86
C PHE A 55 -2.73 -1.35 -9.10
N GLY A 56 -2.27 -1.08 -7.87
CA GLY A 56 -1.92 -2.04 -6.84
C GLY A 56 -2.84 -1.93 -5.63
N ASN A 57 -2.73 -2.90 -4.72
CA ASN A 57 -3.48 -2.93 -3.46
C ASN A 57 -2.53 -2.71 -2.29
N TYR A 58 -2.95 -2.00 -1.25
CA TYR A 58 -2.25 -2.00 0.05
C TYR A 58 -3.20 -2.25 1.21
N ALA A 59 -2.67 -2.77 2.31
CA ALA A 59 -3.37 -2.97 3.56
C ALA A 59 -2.52 -2.48 4.73
N PHE A 60 -3.07 -1.56 5.52
CA PHE A 60 -2.45 -1.12 6.76
C PHE A 60 -2.50 -2.27 7.77
N CYS A 61 -1.33 -2.70 8.23
CA CYS A 61 -1.16 -3.89 9.05
C CYS A 61 -1.52 -3.65 10.52
N ARG A 62 -2.30 -4.56 11.13
CA ARG A 62 -2.65 -4.51 12.56
C ARG A 62 -2.50 -5.82 13.31
N PHE A 63 -1.89 -6.84 12.71
CA PHE A 63 -1.76 -8.16 13.30
C PHE A 63 -1.08 -8.15 14.67
N ILE A 64 -1.55 -8.99 15.59
CA ILE A 64 -0.99 -9.09 16.96
C ILE A 64 -0.22 -10.40 17.21
N SER A 65 -0.18 -11.29 16.23
CA SER A 65 0.53 -12.57 16.29
C SER A 65 0.79 -13.11 14.87
N ILE A 66 1.61 -14.14 14.74
CA ILE A 66 1.84 -14.83 13.45
C ILE A 66 0.55 -15.39 12.84
N SER A 67 -0.30 -16.03 13.65
CA SER A 67 -1.59 -16.55 13.18
C SER A 67 -2.51 -15.43 12.71
N ASP A 68 -2.49 -14.30 13.41
CA ASP A 68 -3.30 -13.14 13.08
C ASP A 68 -2.78 -12.43 11.81
N ALA A 69 -1.46 -12.36 11.61
CA ALA A 69 -0.85 -11.86 10.38
C ALA A 69 -1.30 -12.65 9.14
N LYS A 70 -1.35 -13.99 9.26
CA LYS A 70 -1.88 -14.84 8.19
C LYS A 70 -3.38 -14.58 7.97
N LYS A 71 -4.16 -14.44 9.03
CA LYS A 71 -5.59 -14.14 8.93
C LYS A 71 -5.81 -12.78 8.25
N GLU A 72 -5.04 -11.78 8.61
CA GLU A 72 -5.11 -10.44 8.01
C GLU A 72 -4.74 -10.45 6.53
N ALA A 73 -3.70 -11.21 6.15
CA ALA A 73 -3.33 -11.42 4.74
C ALA A 73 -4.42 -12.14 3.94
N GLN A 74 -5.10 -13.14 4.53
CA GLN A 74 -6.24 -13.81 3.90
C GLN A 74 -7.40 -12.85 3.69
N ASP A 75 -7.71 -12.01 4.68
CA ASP A 75 -8.75 -11.00 4.56
C ASP A 75 -8.42 -9.98 3.47
N PHE A 76 -7.16 -9.51 3.46
CA PHE A 76 -6.66 -8.59 2.44
C PHE A 76 -6.79 -9.19 1.03
N TRP A 77 -6.30 -10.42 0.84
CA TRP A 77 -6.42 -11.15 -0.41
C TRP A 77 -7.88 -11.31 -0.84
N ASN A 78 -8.76 -11.73 0.06
CA ASN A 78 -10.17 -11.96 -0.27
C ASN A 78 -10.90 -10.68 -0.68
N ARG A 79 -10.58 -9.54 -0.04
CA ARG A 79 -11.21 -8.24 -0.30
C ARG A 79 -10.64 -7.51 -1.52
N GLY A 80 -9.35 -7.69 -1.78
CA GLY A 80 -8.65 -7.02 -2.86
C GLY A 80 -8.98 -7.58 -4.25
N ASP A 81 -9.07 -6.70 -5.22
CA ASP A 81 -9.28 -7.04 -6.62
C ASP A 81 -8.06 -7.73 -7.21
N LYS A 82 -8.28 -8.83 -7.93
CA LYS A 82 -7.20 -9.69 -8.47
C LYS A 82 -6.54 -9.14 -9.74
N ASN A 83 -7.07 -8.08 -10.34
CA ASN A 83 -6.41 -7.38 -11.43
C ASN A 83 -5.30 -6.42 -10.94
N ALA A 84 -5.12 -6.28 -9.63
CA ALA A 84 -4.03 -5.51 -9.06
C ALA A 84 -2.66 -6.04 -9.53
N LYS A 85 -1.75 -5.13 -9.85
CA LYS A 85 -0.40 -5.45 -10.33
C LYS A 85 0.50 -6.01 -9.23
N PHE A 86 0.22 -5.66 -7.97
CA PHE A 86 0.96 -6.05 -6.78
C PHE A 86 0.13 -5.80 -5.52
N TRP A 87 0.62 -6.30 -4.39
CA TRP A 87 0.02 -6.22 -3.06
C TRP A 87 1.04 -5.64 -2.09
N VAL A 88 0.65 -4.77 -1.17
CA VAL A 88 1.58 -4.13 -0.23
C VAL A 88 1.15 -4.38 1.21
N ALA A 89 2.08 -4.86 2.02
CA ALA A 89 1.98 -4.79 3.49
C ALA A 89 2.44 -3.40 3.93
N ASP A 90 1.54 -2.64 4.55
CA ASP A 90 1.81 -1.28 5.03
C ASP A 90 2.00 -1.31 6.56
N VAL A 91 3.26 -1.18 7.00
CA VAL A 91 3.70 -1.41 8.38
C VAL A 91 4.23 -0.13 9.01
N GLU A 92 3.35 0.56 9.72
CA GLU A 92 3.67 1.86 10.34
C GLU A 92 3.71 1.83 11.87
N VAL A 93 2.93 0.93 12.48
CA VAL A 93 2.73 0.88 13.93
C VAL A 93 3.14 -0.48 14.49
N GLN A 94 3.69 -0.47 15.70
CA GLN A 94 4.07 -1.69 16.39
C GLN A 94 2.82 -2.31 17.05
N THR A 95 2.30 -3.40 16.47
CA THR A 95 1.14 -4.15 16.98
C THR A 95 1.52 -5.46 17.65
N MET A 96 2.76 -5.92 17.48
CA MET A 96 3.33 -7.06 18.19
C MET A 96 4.82 -6.83 18.47
N VAL A 97 5.41 -7.65 19.35
CA VAL A 97 6.84 -7.53 19.70
C VAL A 97 7.73 -7.81 18.49
N ASP A 98 7.46 -8.91 17.77
CA ASP A 98 8.20 -9.32 16.60
C ASP A 98 7.50 -8.87 15.30
N MET A 99 7.65 -7.59 14.96
CA MET A 99 7.09 -7.04 13.71
C MET A 99 7.74 -7.67 12.47
N GLN A 100 9.02 -8.08 12.54
CA GLN A 100 9.70 -8.72 11.41
C GLN A 100 9.03 -10.06 11.08
N GLY A 101 8.86 -10.93 12.08
CA GLY A 101 8.20 -12.22 11.92
C GLY A 101 6.73 -12.09 11.52
N GLY A 102 5.99 -11.16 12.11
CA GLY A 102 4.60 -10.87 11.74
C GLY A 102 4.45 -10.44 10.28
N THR A 103 5.28 -9.50 9.84
CA THR A 103 5.25 -9.00 8.46
C THR A 103 5.65 -10.07 7.45
N GLN A 104 6.69 -10.86 7.74
CA GLN A 104 7.06 -11.97 6.86
C GLN A 104 5.94 -13.01 6.75
N ALA A 105 5.27 -13.34 7.87
CA ALA A 105 4.15 -14.27 7.85
C ALA A 105 2.95 -13.75 7.03
N PHE A 106 2.70 -12.45 7.05
CA PHE A 106 1.69 -11.79 6.20
C PHE A 106 2.05 -11.91 4.71
N ILE A 107 3.30 -11.59 4.35
CA ILE A 107 3.80 -11.67 2.96
C ILE A 107 3.79 -13.11 2.45
N ASP A 108 4.27 -14.06 3.24
CA ASP A 108 4.31 -15.48 2.86
C ASP A 108 2.91 -16.04 2.62
N GLU A 109 1.92 -15.59 3.42
CA GLU A 109 0.53 -15.99 3.22
C GLU A 109 -0.04 -15.41 1.92
N LEU A 110 0.27 -14.15 1.57
CA LEU A 110 -0.09 -13.60 0.27
C LEU A 110 0.54 -14.39 -0.90
N ARG A 111 1.82 -14.78 -0.79
CA ARG A 111 2.49 -15.64 -1.78
C ARG A 111 1.77 -16.98 -1.91
N ARG A 112 1.44 -17.62 -0.77
CA ARG A 112 0.70 -18.88 -0.71
C ARG A 112 -0.67 -18.80 -1.36
N LEU A 113 -1.37 -17.67 -1.20
CA LEU A 113 -2.69 -17.42 -1.80
C LEU A 113 -2.63 -17.09 -3.29
N GLY A 114 -1.45 -16.78 -3.82
CA GLY A 114 -1.20 -16.64 -5.25
C GLY A 114 -0.74 -15.25 -5.71
N ALA A 115 -0.50 -14.31 -4.79
CA ALA A 115 0.08 -13.02 -5.14
C ALA A 115 1.48 -13.21 -5.75
N LYS A 116 1.72 -12.56 -6.89
CA LYS A 116 2.97 -12.71 -7.68
C LYS A 116 4.00 -11.62 -7.45
N LYS A 117 3.55 -10.47 -6.94
CA LYS A 117 4.37 -9.31 -6.61
C LYS A 117 3.85 -8.70 -5.32
N ILE A 118 4.69 -8.66 -4.30
CA ILE A 118 4.34 -8.20 -2.96
C ILE A 118 5.41 -7.21 -2.50
N GLY A 119 4.99 -6.02 -2.12
CA GLY A 119 5.85 -4.98 -1.57
C GLY A 119 5.69 -4.80 -0.07
N LEU A 120 6.67 -4.14 0.52
CA LEU A 120 6.62 -3.65 1.90
C LEU A 120 6.65 -2.13 1.89
N TYR A 121 5.61 -1.49 2.42
CA TYR A 121 5.71 -0.11 2.88
C TYR A 121 6.09 -0.11 4.35
N VAL A 122 7.12 0.67 4.69
CA VAL A 122 7.59 0.80 6.06
C VAL A 122 8.05 2.23 6.33
N GLY A 123 7.59 2.78 7.45
CA GLY A 123 8.00 4.11 7.90
C GLY A 123 9.52 4.25 8.00
N HIS A 124 10.06 5.39 7.59
CA HIS A 124 11.50 5.65 7.69
C HIS A 124 12.05 5.50 9.12
N HIS A 125 11.25 5.87 10.12
CA HIS A 125 11.64 5.79 11.53
C HIS A 125 11.51 4.36 12.11
N THR A 126 10.67 3.51 11.51
CA THR A 126 10.43 2.14 11.97
C THR A 126 11.27 1.08 11.24
N TYR A 127 11.91 1.44 10.13
CA TYR A 127 12.69 0.52 9.29
C TYR A 127 13.65 -0.38 10.09
N VAL A 128 14.46 0.20 10.96
CA VAL A 128 15.43 -0.56 11.77
C VAL A 128 14.74 -1.36 12.87
N SER A 129 13.81 -0.75 13.61
CA SER A 129 13.13 -1.41 14.74
C SER A 129 12.24 -2.57 14.31
N PHE A 130 11.70 -2.54 13.09
CA PHE A 130 10.87 -3.62 12.54
C PHE A 130 11.68 -4.64 11.74
N GLY A 131 13.01 -4.51 11.69
CA GLY A 131 13.86 -5.45 10.97
C GLY A 131 13.59 -5.47 9.46
N ALA A 132 13.15 -4.34 8.87
CA ALA A 132 12.66 -4.27 7.50
C ALA A 132 13.67 -4.75 6.45
N ARG A 133 14.96 -4.59 6.72
CA ARG A 133 16.06 -5.09 5.88
C ARG A 133 16.02 -6.62 5.68
N ASN A 134 15.46 -7.36 6.63
CA ASN A 134 15.44 -8.82 6.62
C ASN A 134 14.11 -9.40 6.13
N ILE A 135 13.13 -8.55 5.79
CA ILE A 135 11.86 -8.98 5.21
C ILE A 135 12.06 -9.24 3.72
N ASP A 136 11.70 -10.44 3.29
CA ASP A 136 11.72 -10.85 1.90
C ASP A 136 10.44 -10.38 1.20
N ALA A 137 10.52 -9.20 0.58
CA ALA A 137 9.51 -8.62 -0.30
C ALA A 137 10.11 -8.37 -1.69
N ASP A 138 9.27 -8.30 -2.72
CA ASP A 138 9.70 -8.10 -4.11
C ASP A 138 10.10 -6.64 -4.40
N PHE A 139 9.62 -5.69 -3.58
CA PHE A 139 10.03 -4.27 -3.62
C PHE A 139 9.78 -3.59 -2.28
N ILE A 140 10.50 -2.50 -2.03
CA ILE A 140 10.44 -1.71 -0.81
C ILE A 140 9.93 -0.29 -1.13
N TRP A 141 8.95 0.17 -0.35
CA TRP A 141 8.35 1.49 -0.45
C TRP A 141 8.57 2.25 0.87
N ILE A 142 9.21 3.42 0.84
CA ILE A 142 9.55 4.17 2.07
C ILE A 142 9.10 5.62 1.95
N PRO A 143 8.42 6.17 2.97
CA PRO A 143 8.12 7.59 3.05
C PRO A 143 9.32 8.38 3.56
N ARG A 144 9.64 9.51 2.93
CA ARG A 144 10.51 10.52 3.54
C ARG A 144 10.19 11.89 2.97
N TYR A 145 9.60 12.75 3.80
CA TYR A 145 9.18 14.08 3.39
C TYR A 145 10.28 15.12 3.68
N GLY A 146 10.27 16.23 2.96
CA GLY A 146 11.24 17.32 3.16
C GLY A 146 12.47 17.25 2.23
N GLY A 147 12.33 16.64 1.05
CA GLY A 147 13.30 16.74 -0.06
C GLY A 147 14.48 15.76 -0.02
N ASN A 148 14.80 15.19 1.15
CA ASN A 148 15.81 14.16 1.26
C ASN A 148 15.23 12.77 0.90
N LYS A 149 15.91 12.05 0.02
CA LYS A 149 15.61 10.64 -0.30
C LYS A 149 15.66 9.76 0.97
N PRO A 150 14.94 8.63 1.02
CA PRO A 150 15.10 7.62 2.06
C PRO A 150 16.57 7.25 2.29
N ALA A 151 16.97 7.10 3.55
CA ALA A 151 18.33 6.69 3.92
C ALA A 151 18.57 5.19 3.71
N TYR A 152 17.50 4.43 3.54
CA TYR A 152 17.52 3.00 3.26
C TYR A 152 17.14 2.79 1.78
N PRO A 153 17.68 1.77 1.12
CA PRO A 153 17.29 1.43 -0.24
C PRO A 153 15.79 1.18 -0.35
N CYS A 154 15.17 1.76 -1.38
CA CYS A 154 13.77 1.56 -1.73
C CYS A 154 13.60 1.64 -3.24
N ASP A 155 12.57 0.97 -3.75
CA ASP A 155 12.16 0.99 -5.14
C ASP A 155 11.10 2.07 -5.40
N ILE A 156 10.32 2.41 -4.38
CA ILE A 156 9.32 3.49 -4.41
C ILE A 156 9.60 4.44 -3.24
N TRP A 157 9.65 5.75 -3.52
CA TRP A 157 9.78 6.79 -2.50
C TRP A 157 8.50 7.64 -2.44
N GLN A 158 7.75 7.55 -1.33
CA GLN A 158 6.70 8.52 -1.03
C GLN A 158 7.34 9.82 -0.54
N TYR A 159 7.39 10.83 -1.41
CA TYR A 159 8.17 12.04 -1.19
C TYR A 159 7.36 13.20 -0.62
N THR A 160 6.03 13.11 -0.65
CA THR A 160 5.13 14.08 -0.02
C THR A 160 3.77 13.46 0.30
N ASP A 161 3.18 13.94 1.40
CA ASP A 161 1.80 13.68 1.84
C ASP A 161 0.84 14.86 1.55
N SER A 162 1.36 15.87 0.86
CA SER A 162 0.71 17.16 0.61
C SER A 162 0.77 17.55 -0.85
N GLY A 163 0.91 16.55 -1.73
CA GLY A 163 0.77 16.73 -3.17
C GLY A 163 -0.63 17.17 -3.56
N ASN A 164 -0.77 17.68 -4.78
CA ASN A 164 -2.08 18.03 -5.35
C ASN A 164 -2.16 17.55 -6.79
N VAL A 165 -3.11 16.66 -7.08
CA VAL A 165 -3.33 16.12 -8.43
C VAL A 165 -4.70 16.57 -8.94
N PRO A 166 -4.80 17.12 -10.16
CA PRO A 166 -6.07 17.49 -10.76
C PRO A 166 -7.08 16.33 -10.74
N GLY A 167 -8.27 16.58 -10.19
CA GLY A 167 -9.34 15.58 -10.03
C GLY A 167 -9.28 14.77 -8.73
N ILE A 168 -8.14 14.74 -8.03
CA ILE A 168 -7.99 14.11 -6.71
C ILE A 168 -7.94 15.16 -5.59
N GLY A 169 -7.20 16.25 -5.80
CA GLY A 169 -6.88 17.21 -4.74
C GLY A 169 -5.68 16.74 -3.92
N LYS A 170 -5.71 16.96 -2.60
CA LYS A 170 -4.62 16.58 -1.69
C LYS A 170 -4.40 15.06 -1.74
N CYS A 171 -3.18 14.63 -2.01
CA CYS A 171 -2.81 13.22 -2.06
C CYS A 171 -1.31 12.99 -1.85
N ASP A 172 -0.98 11.73 -1.58
CA ASP A 172 0.38 11.26 -1.40
C ASP A 172 1.00 10.97 -2.78
N LEU A 173 2.25 11.40 -2.97
CA LEU A 173 2.95 11.25 -4.25
C LEU A 173 4.22 10.42 -4.11
N ASN A 174 4.45 9.61 -5.13
CA ASN A 174 5.50 8.60 -5.16
C ASN A 174 6.33 8.70 -6.45
N GLN A 175 7.60 8.27 -6.38
CA GLN A 175 8.51 8.15 -7.52
C GLN A 175 9.46 6.97 -7.39
#